data_AF-A0AAD9QRH3-F1
#
_entry.id   AF-A0AAD9QRH3-F1
#
_cell.length_a   1.000
_cell.length_b   1.000
_cell.length_c   1.000
_cell.angle_alpha   90.00
_cell.angle_beta   90.00
_cell.angle_gamma   90.00
#
_symmetry.space_group_name_H-M   'P 1'
#
loop_
_entity.id
_entity.type
_entity.pdbx_description
1 polymer ?
#
loop_
_entity_poly.entity_id
_entity_poly.type
_entity_poly.pdbx_seq_one_letter_code
_entity_poly.pdbx_strand_id
1 'polypeptide(L)'
;MSFQKVRDELINCFADGILDDEEFVLLYDAYKSTNSIYPYWEYDEFSLDALSSDECLADFRVEKDDIPRLAEALRLPGRFRCSQGTLCSGLEEQYARAIQRMGAPLGNCFGFVDGTVRPISRPDENQRIVYNGHKRVHALKFRSVAVPNGLIANLSGPVEGRRHDAGMLNESGLLTDLQRHCHTPCGEQLCVYGDPAYLLRPELMCPFREGDYGRPLTPRMLAFNSAMSSVPVSVEWLFGDVTNYFRFIDFKKNLRIGMSAVGKQYIICALIRNALTCLYGNNTSQFFGIDPPSVEAYFA
;
A
#
# COMPACT_ATOMS: atom_id res chain seq x y z
N MET A 1 -19.90 5.94 -6.02
CA MET A 1 -19.97 4.46 -5.92
C MET A 1 -19.05 3.90 -7.00
N SER A 2 -18.07 3.05 -6.66
CA SER A 2 -17.15 2.53 -7.70
C SER A 2 -17.85 1.48 -8.57
N PHE A 3 -17.42 1.30 -9.82
CA PHE A 3 -17.95 0.23 -10.70
C PHE A 3 -17.88 -1.15 -10.02
N GLN A 4 -16.86 -1.38 -9.21
CA GLN A 4 -16.73 -2.60 -8.42
C GLN A 4 -17.80 -2.71 -7.32
N LYS A 5 -18.06 -1.65 -6.54
CA LYS A 5 -19.14 -1.65 -5.55
C LYS A 5 -20.52 -1.84 -6.19
N VAL A 6 -20.75 -1.27 -7.37
CA VAL A 6 -22.02 -1.48 -8.10
C VAL A 6 -22.14 -2.94 -8.53
N ARG A 7 -21.06 -3.55 -9.02
CA ARG A 7 -21.08 -4.97 -9.43
C ARG A 7 -21.21 -5.94 -8.28
N ASP A 8 -20.56 -5.67 -7.15
CA ASP A 8 -20.71 -6.47 -5.93
C ASP A 8 -22.17 -6.43 -5.45
N GLU A 9 -22.81 -5.26 -5.52
CA GLU A 9 -24.23 -5.12 -5.19
C GLU A 9 -25.15 -5.81 -6.20
N LEU A 10 -24.84 -5.74 -7.50
CA LEU A 10 -25.59 -6.46 -8.54
C LEU A 10 -25.51 -7.98 -8.34
N ILE A 11 -24.37 -8.52 -7.87
CA ILE A 11 -24.22 -9.94 -7.52
C ILE A 11 -25.11 -10.29 -6.33
N ASN A 12 -25.15 -9.44 -5.30
CA ASN A 12 -26.03 -9.66 -4.15
C ASN A 12 -27.51 -9.62 -4.55
N CYS A 13 -27.93 -8.63 -5.35
CA CYS A 13 -29.30 -8.53 -5.85
C CYS A 13 -29.70 -9.74 -6.71
N PHE A 14 -28.77 -10.30 -7.50
CA PHE A 14 -29.03 -11.52 -8.26
C PHE A 14 -29.14 -12.75 -7.36
N ALA A 15 -28.26 -12.88 -6.35
CA ALA A 15 -28.32 -13.95 -5.37
C ALA A 15 -29.60 -13.93 -4.52
N ASP A 16 -30.12 -12.73 -4.25
CA ASP A 16 -31.37 -12.51 -3.52
C ASP A 16 -32.63 -12.65 -4.40
N GLY A 17 -32.46 -12.95 -5.70
CA GLY A 17 -33.56 -13.12 -6.66
C GLY A 17 -34.30 -11.81 -7.01
N ILE A 18 -33.68 -10.67 -6.72
CA ILE A 18 -34.21 -9.32 -7.04
C ILE A 18 -34.01 -9.02 -8.53
N LEU A 19 -32.93 -9.54 -9.12
CA LEU A 19 -32.64 -9.45 -10.55
C LEU A 19 -32.82 -10.82 -11.19
N ASP A 20 -33.42 -10.85 -12.38
CA ASP A 20 -33.41 -12.04 -13.22
C ASP A 20 -32.10 -12.17 -14.03
N ASP A 21 -31.93 -13.29 -14.74
CA ASP A 21 -30.72 -13.60 -15.51
C ASP A 21 -30.44 -12.56 -16.61
N GLU A 22 -31.48 -12.05 -17.30
CA GLU A 22 -31.32 -11.08 -18.38
C GLU A 22 -30.96 -9.70 -17.83
N GLU A 23 -31.64 -9.26 -16.77
CA GLU A 23 -31.38 -8.00 -16.07
C GLU A 23 -30.00 -7.98 -15.44
N PHE A 24 -29.60 -9.08 -14.80
CA PHE A 24 -28.27 -9.21 -14.21
C PHE A 24 -27.20 -9.12 -15.29
N VAL A 25 -27.29 -9.88 -16.39
CA VAL A 25 -26.27 -9.83 -17.46
C VAL A 25 -26.17 -8.44 -18.07
N LEU A 26 -27.28 -7.79 -18.39
CA LEU A 26 -27.30 -6.45 -18.97
C LEU A 26 -26.67 -5.40 -18.04
N LEU A 27 -27.05 -5.41 -16.75
CA LEU A 27 -26.50 -4.47 -15.78
C LEU A 27 -25.05 -4.78 -15.46
N TYR A 28 -24.70 -6.06 -15.30
CA TYR A 28 -23.35 -6.48 -14.97
C TYR A 28 -22.35 -6.14 -16.09
N ASP A 29 -22.74 -6.31 -17.36
CA ASP A 29 -21.93 -5.89 -18.51
C ASP A 29 -21.91 -4.35 -18.68
N ALA A 30 -23.01 -3.64 -18.40
CA ALA A 30 -23.03 -2.17 -18.44
C ALA A 30 -22.08 -1.52 -17.41
N TYR A 31 -21.90 -2.16 -16.25
CA TYR A 31 -20.96 -1.72 -15.21
C TYR A 31 -19.63 -2.48 -15.24
N LYS A 32 -19.38 -3.28 -16.27
CA LYS A 32 -18.11 -3.94 -16.52
C LYS A 32 -17.08 -2.90 -16.89
N SER A 33 -16.15 -2.65 -15.97
CA SER A 33 -14.96 -1.86 -16.24
C SER A 33 -14.30 -2.34 -17.54
N THR A 34 -13.99 -1.40 -18.46
CA THR A 34 -13.15 -1.63 -19.65
C THR A 34 -11.72 -2.06 -19.31
N ASN A 35 -11.38 -2.09 -18.02
CA ASN A 35 -10.17 -2.68 -17.50
C ASN A 35 -10.44 -4.13 -17.11
N SER A 36 -9.68 -5.05 -17.70
CA SER A 36 -9.67 -6.45 -17.28
C SER A 36 -9.32 -6.53 -15.81
N ILE A 37 -10.26 -7.07 -15.03
CA ILE A 37 -10.00 -7.52 -13.68
C ILE A 37 -8.98 -8.65 -13.80
N TYR A 38 -7.79 -8.48 -13.23
CA TYR A 38 -6.88 -9.61 -13.02
C TYR A 38 -7.41 -10.36 -11.81
N PRO A 39 -8.00 -11.55 -11.97
CA PRO A 39 -8.62 -12.25 -10.87
C PRO A 39 -7.52 -12.89 -10.04
N TYR A 40 -6.78 -12.10 -9.28
CA TYR A 40 -5.67 -12.63 -8.48
C TYR A 40 -6.14 -13.63 -7.41
N TRP A 41 -7.45 -13.66 -7.14
CA TRP A 41 -8.14 -14.67 -6.34
C TRP A 41 -8.30 -16.03 -7.05
N GLU A 42 -8.16 -16.08 -8.38
CA GLU A 42 -8.15 -17.33 -9.17
C GLU A 42 -6.76 -17.99 -9.22
N TYR A 43 -5.70 -17.30 -8.81
CA TYR A 43 -4.39 -17.95 -8.62
C TYR A 43 -4.43 -18.92 -7.45
N ASP A 44 -3.69 -20.03 -7.60
CA ASP A 44 -3.38 -20.96 -6.52
C ASP A 44 -2.99 -20.22 -5.24
N GLU A 45 -3.38 -20.82 -4.13
CA GLU A 45 -3.08 -20.28 -2.81
C GLU A 45 -1.56 -20.26 -2.61
N PHE A 46 -1.02 -19.08 -2.29
CA PHE A 46 0.39 -19.01 -1.90
C PHE A 46 0.52 -19.75 -0.57
N SER A 47 1.28 -20.84 -0.57
CA SER A 47 1.50 -21.67 0.61
C SER A 47 2.98 -21.72 0.95
N LEU A 48 3.32 -21.28 2.17
CA LEU A 48 4.67 -21.45 2.72
C LEU A 48 5.02 -22.93 2.92
N ASP A 49 4.02 -23.80 3.13
CA ASP A 49 4.25 -25.24 3.30
C ASP A 49 4.79 -25.91 2.03
N ALA A 50 4.46 -25.34 0.87
CA ALA A 50 4.94 -25.80 -0.43
C ALA A 50 6.42 -25.48 -0.69
N LEU A 51 7.04 -24.60 0.09
CA LEU A 51 8.46 -24.23 -0.02
C LEU A 51 9.33 -25.15 0.84
N SER A 52 10.52 -25.53 0.40
CA SER A 52 11.51 -26.23 1.25
C SER A 52 12.05 -25.34 2.37
N SER A 53 12.68 -25.92 3.39
CA SER A 53 13.29 -25.14 4.49
C SER A 53 14.36 -24.17 3.99
N ASP A 54 15.18 -24.62 3.03
CA ASP A 54 16.20 -23.79 2.40
C ASP A 54 15.58 -22.64 1.60
N GLU A 55 14.47 -22.88 0.89
CA GLU A 55 13.73 -21.82 0.17
C GLU A 55 13.09 -20.83 1.14
N CYS A 56 12.47 -21.29 2.23
CA CYS A 56 11.91 -20.41 3.27
C CYS A 56 12.98 -19.49 3.87
N LEU A 57 14.12 -20.07 4.24
CA LEU A 57 15.21 -19.31 4.84
C LEU A 57 15.88 -18.36 3.83
N ALA A 58 16.08 -18.82 2.60
CA ALA A 58 16.70 -18.00 1.56
C ALA A 58 15.81 -16.82 1.12
N ASP A 59 14.52 -17.09 0.91
CA ASP A 59 13.60 -16.11 0.33
C ASP A 59 12.98 -15.21 1.39
N PHE A 60 12.62 -15.75 2.56
CA PHE A 60 11.89 -15.02 3.60
C PHE A 60 12.74 -14.68 4.83
N ARG A 61 13.93 -15.27 4.95
CA ARG A 61 14.83 -15.14 6.11
C ARG A 61 14.18 -15.56 7.43
N VAL A 62 13.29 -16.55 7.34
CA VAL A 62 12.66 -17.21 8.48
C VAL A 62 12.86 -18.72 8.29
N GLU A 63 13.26 -19.42 9.34
CA GLU A 63 13.32 -20.89 9.31
C GLU A 63 11.92 -21.46 9.12
N LYS A 64 11.79 -22.55 8.34
CA LYS A 64 10.47 -23.16 8.07
C LYS A 64 9.78 -23.66 9.33
N ASP A 65 10.56 -24.14 10.30
CA ASP A 65 10.05 -24.60 11.60
C ASP A 65 9.59 -23.44 12.51
N ASP A 66 10.02 -22.22 12.21
CA ASP A 66 9.54 -21.01 12.90
C ASP A 66 8.25 -20.47 12.26
N ILE A 67 7.82 -20.97 11.11
CA ILE A 67 6.58 -20.53 10.44
C ILE A 67 5.33 -20.82 11.27
N PRO A 68 5.17 -21.98 11.94
CA PRO A 68 4.06 -22.20 12.87
C PRO A 68 4.10 -21.25 14.07
N ARG A 69 5.31 -20.93 14.59
CA ARG A 69 5.49 -19.97 15.68
C ARG A 69 5.17 -18.55 15.23
N LEU A 70 5.52 -18.20 13.98
CA LEU A 70 5.07 -17.00 13.31
C LEU A 70 3.53 -17.06 13.23
N ALA A 71 2.92 -18.01 12.54
CA ALA A 71 1.45 -18.10 12.40
C ALA A 71 0.68 -18.03 13.73
N GLU A 72 1.19 -18.66 14.80
CA GLU A 72 0.66 -18.62 16.16
C GLU A 72 0.85 -17.25 16.83
N ALA A 73 2.05 -16.67 16.79
CA ALA A 73 2.34 -15.32 17.32
C ALA A 73 1.60 -14.22 16.54
N LEU A 74 1.48 -14.40 15.22
CA LEU A 74 0.77 -13.55 14.28
C LEU A 74 -0.76 -13.79 14.32
N ARG A 75 -1.25 -14.72 15.16
CA ARG A 75 -2.67 -15.13 15.28
C ARG A 75 -3.40 -15.23 13.93
N LEU A 76 -2.69 -15.66 12.88
CA LEU A 76 -3.23 -15.55 11.52
C LEU A 76 -4.40 -16.51 11.40
N PRO A 77 -5.63 -16.04 11.08
CA PRO A 77 -6.68 -16.96 10.72
C PRO A 77 -6.24 -17.73 9.47
N GLY A 78 -6.65 -18.99 9.33
CA GLY A 78 -6.31 -19.82 8.16
C GLY A 78 -6.66 -19.19 6.80
N ARG A 79 -7.42 -18.09 6.80
CA ARG A 79 -7.58 -17.17 5.68
C ARG A 79 -7.79 -15.75 6.21
N PHE A 80 -6.97 -14.77 5.82
CA PHE A 80 -7.21 -13.35 6.11
C PHE A 80 -7.49 -12.57 4.80
N ARG A 81 -8.45 -11.64 4.85
CA ARG A 81 -8.80 -10.78 3.71
C ARG A 81 -8.56 -9.33 4.15
N CYS A 82 -7.45 -8.72 3.73
CA CYS A 82 -7.18 -7.31 3.99
C CYS A 82 -8.18 -6.46 3.23
N SER A 83 -9.15 -5.86 3.91
CA SER A 83 -10.13 -5.01 3.24
C SER A 83 -9.60 -3.59 3.03
N GLN A 84 -8.98 -2.94 4.03
CA GLN A 84 -8.27 -1.65 3.84
C GLN A 84 -7.07 -1.39 4.78
N GLY A 85 -6.80 -2.17 5.83
CA GLY A 85 -5.55 -2.09 6.60
C GLY A 85 -5.22 -0.76 7.30
N THR A 86 -6.05 0.28 7.19
CA THR A 86 -5.84 1.60 7.79
C THR A 86 -5.81 1.49 9.32
N LEU A 87 -4.63 1.60 9.92
CA LEU A 87 -4.49 1.69 11.38
C LEU A 87 -4.77 3.13 11.82
N CYS A 88 -5.81 3.31 12.64
CA CYS A 88 -6.01 4.52 13.43
C CYS A 88 -5.86 4.11 14.92
N SER A 89 -4.63 4.05 15.40
CA SER A 89 -4.30 3.52 16.74
C SER A 89 -4.34 4.59 17.83
N GLY A 90 -4.59 5.86 17.49
CA GLY A 90 -4.45 7.01 18.40
C GLY A 90 -3.00 7.46 18.58
N LEU A 91 -2.05 6.86 17.85
CA LEU A 91 -0.63 7.22 17.87
C LEU A 91 -0.29 8.26 16.78
N GLU A 92 -1.24 8.61 15.92
CA GLU A 92 -1.01 9.47 14.76
C GLU A 92 -0.53 10.87 15.19
N GLU A 93 -1.00 11.36 16.33
CA GLU A 93 -0.50 12.62 16.90
C GLU A 93 0.96 12.49 17.37
N GLN A 94 1.35 11.35 17.95
CA GLN A 94 2.75 11.07 18.32
C GLN A 94 3.63 11.04 17.07
N TYR A 95 3.15 10.39 16.01
CA TYR A 95 3.83 10.36 14.71
C TYR A 95 3.99 11.76 14.11
N ALA A 96 2.94 12.58 14.16
CA ALA A 96 2.99 13.96 13.67
C ALA A 96 4.00 14.82 14.44
N ARG A 97 4.04 14.68 15.77
CA ARG A 97 5.05 15.34 16.60
C ARG A 97 6.47 14.86 16.28
N ALA A 98 6.68 13.56 16.01
CA ALA A 98 8.00 13.05 15.63
C ALA A 98 8.45 13.59 14.27
N ILE A 99 7.56 13.60 13.27
CA ILE A 99 7.83 14.21 11.96
C ILE A 99 8.18 15.70 12.10
N GLN A 100 7.43 16.44 12.93
CA GLN A 100 7.70 17.85 13.19
C GLN A 100 9.05 18.08 13.89
N ARG A 101 9.45 17.22 14.83
CA ARG A 101 10.76 17.28 15.50
C ARG A 101 11.93 17.12 14.52
N MET A 102 11.72 16.43 13.40
CA MET A 102 12.71 16.31 12.32
C MET A 102 12.78 17.55 11.42
N GLY A 103 12.04 18.61 11.73
CA GLY A 103 12.06 19.89 11.00
C GLY A 103 10.94 20.03 9.97
N ALA A 104 10.01 19.09 9.89
CA ALA A 104 8.85 19.22 9.01
C ALA A 104 7.96 20.41 9.45
N PRO A 105 7.60 21.32 8.54
CA PRO A 105 6.71 22.44 8.85
C PRO A 105 5.25 22.05 9.10
N LEU A 106 4.84 20.82 8.75
CA LEU A 106 3.49 20.31 9.00
C LEU A 106 3.38 19.71 10.41
N GLY A 107 2.62 20.36 11.28
CA GLY A 107 2.40 19.89 12.66
C GLY A 107 1.39 18.74 12.79
N ASN A 108 0.63 18.45 11.73
CA ASN A 108 -0.43 17.44 11.71
C ASN A 108 -0.15 16.29 10.72
N CYS A 109 1.07 16.19 10.20
CA CYS A 109 1.45 15.15 9.23
C CYS A 109 1.94 13.90 9.95
N PHE A 110 1.18 12.80 9.92
CA PHE A 110 1.50 11.58 10.70
C PHE A 110 2.17 10.46 9.89
N GLY A 111 2.26 10.60 8.56
CA GLY A 111 2.83 9.55 7.71
C GLY A 111 2.97 10.00 6.27
N PHE A 112 3.51 9.10 5.44
CA PHE A 112 3.85 9.40 4.05
C PHE A 112 3.23 8.37 3.12
N VAL A 113 2.60 8.84 2.04
CA VAL A 113 1.91 8.00 1.07
C VAL A 113 2.60 8.04 -0.29
N ASP A 114 2.89 6.87 -0.84
CA ASP A 114 3.54 6.78 -2.16
C ASP A 114 3.11 5.54 -2.95
N GLY A 115 3.22 5.65 -4.27
CA GLY A 115 3.01 4.58 -5.23
C GLY A 115 4.30 3.83 -5.54
N THR A 116 4.33 2.52 -5.29
CA THR A 116 5.47 1.66 -5.65
C THR A 116 5.20 0.88 -6.93
N VAL A 117 6.14 0.94 -7.87
CA VAL A 117 6.14 0.15 -9.10
C VAL A 117 6.93 -1.14 -8.86
N ARG A 118 6.31 -2.30 -9.11
CA ARG A 118 6.95 -3.62 -9.05
C ARG A 118 7.14 -4.20 -10.44
N PRO A 119 8.36 -4.13 -11.00
CA PRO A 119 8.66 -4.69 -12.32
C PRO A 119 8.38 -6.19 -12.37
N ILE A 120 7.80 -6.63 -13.48
CA ILE A 120 7.51 -8.04 -13.78
C ILE A 120 8.16 -8.44 -15.09
N SER A 121 8.18 -9.74 -15.36
CA SER A 121 8.46 -10.25 -16.69
C SER A 121 7.41 -9.75 -17.66
N ARG A 122 7.83 -9.50 -18.90
CA ARG A 122 6.89 -9.19 -19.98
C ARG A 122 5.89 -10.36 -20.10
N PRO A 123 4.58 -10.13 -19.93
CA PRO A 123 3.59 -11.18 -20.11
C PRO A 123 3.36 -11.42 -21.60
N ASP A 124 2.84 -12.58 -21.97
CA ASP A 124 2.45 -12.87 -23.35
C ASP A 124 1.16 -12.14 -23.73
N GLU A 125 0.18 -12.14 -22.81
CA GLU A 125 -1.11 -11.49 -22.96
C GLU A 125 -1.21 -10.18 -22.14
N ASN A 126 -2.16 -9.31 -22.50
CA ASN A 126 -2.51 -8.10 -21.75
C ASN A 126 -1.34 -7.13 -21.42
N GLN A 127 -0.25 -7.20 -22.18
CA GLN A 127 0.98 -6.40 -22.00
C GLN A 127 0.71 -4.90 -21.81
N ARG A 128 -0.18 -4.32 -22.63
CA ARG A 128 -0.53 -2.89 -22.59
C ARG A 128 -1.11 -2.46 -21.25
N ILE A 129 -1.80 -3.37 -20.55
CA ILE A 129 -2.48 -3.08 -19.30
C ILE A 129 -1.46 -2.94 -18.17
N VAL A 130 -0.46 -3.81 -18.14
CA VAL A 130 0.60 -3.80 -17.11
C VAL A 130 1.83 -2.99 -17.52
N TYR A 131 1.85 -2.39 -18.71
CA TYR A 131 2.96 -1.54 -19.14
C TYR A 131 2.89 -0.17 -18.46
N ASN A 132 3.91 0.15 -17.66
CA ASN A 132 4.09 1.47 -17.07
C ASN A 132 4.86 2.36 -18.05
N GLY A 133 4.18 3.32 -18.67
CA GLY A 133 4.79 4.23 -19.65
C GLY A 133 5.86 5.16 -19.06
N HIS A 134 5.72 5.56 -17.80
CA HIS A 134 6.67 6.45 -17.13
C HIS A 134 8.01 5.75 -16.84
N LYS A 135 7.96 4.53 -16.28
CA LYS A 135 9.15 3.71 -15.97
C LYS A 135 9.61 2.85 -17.15
N ARG A 136 8.85 2.81 -18.25
CA ARG A 136 9.10 2.02 -19.48
C ARG A 136 9.32 0.52 -19.20
N VAL A 137 8.50 -0.05 -18.34
CA VAL A 137 8.60 -1.45 -17.90
C VAL A 137 7.22 -2.05 -17.68
N HIS A 138 7.09 -3.37 -17.85
CA HIS A 138 5.89 -4.09 -17.40
C HIS A 138 5.95 -4.20 -15.87
N ALA A 139 4.89 -3.83 -15.19
CA ALA A 139 4.84 -3.78 -13.74
C ALA A 139 3.43 -3.93 -13.18
N LEU A 140 3.37 -4.35 -11.93
CA LEU A 140 2.23 -4.11 -11.05
C LEU A 140 2.52 -2.85 -10.22
N LYS A 141 1.46 -2.13 -9.84
CA LYS A 141 1.58 -0.99 -8.93
C LYS A 141 0.92 -1.29 -7.59
N PHE A 142 1.50 -0.71 -6.55
CA PHE A 142 1.00 -0.71 -5.19
C PHE A 142 1.03 0.71 -4.64
N ARG A 143 0.24 0.99 -3.63
CA ARG A 143 0.26 2.27 -2.91
C ARG A 143 0.33 1.95 -1.43
N SER A 144 1.22 2.60 -0.72
CA SER A 144 1.41 2.32 0.70
C SER A 144 1.58 3.58 1.52
N VAL A 145 1.18 3.51 2.79
CA VAL A 145 1.42 4.54 3.80
C VAL A 145 2.49 4.02 4.75
N ALA A 146 3.59 4.73 4.85
CA ALA A 146 4.62 4.47 5.85
C ALA A 146 4.48 5.44 7.01
N VAL A 147 4.75 4.95 8.22
CA VAL A 147 4.62 5.70 9.46
C VAL A 147 5.94 5.72 10.25
N PRO A 148 6.14 6.72 11.13
CA PRO A 148 7.40 6.92 11.86
C PRO A 148 7.92 5.74 12.68
N ASN A 149 7.05 4.84 13.14
CA ASN A 149 7.47 3.66 13.89
C ASN A 149 8.08 2.53 13.01
N GLY A 150 8.27 2.79 11.72
CA GLY A 150 8.90 1.86 10.79
C GLY A 150 7.94 0.87 10.13
N LEU A 151 6.63 1.02 10.31
CA LEU A 151 5.63 0.16 9.67
C LEU A 151 5.11 0.72 8.35
N ILE A 152 4.72 -0.21 7.46
CA ILE A 152 3.77 0.05 6.39
C ILE A 152 2.37 -0.04 7.01
N ALA A 153 1.80 1.10 7.39
CA ALA A 153 0.49 1.18 8.05
C ALA A 153 -0.69 0.93 7.11
N ASN A 154 -0.49 1.04 5.79
CA ASN A 154 -1.51 0.71 4.81
C ASN A 154 -0.83 0.25 3.52
N LEU A 155 -1.33 -0.80 2.88
CA LEU A 155 -0.87 -1.28 1.57
C LEU A 155 -2.08 -1.62 0.69
N SER A 156 -2.15 -1.01 -0.48
CA SER A 156 -3.21 -1.17 -1.47
C SER A 156 -2.63 -1.61 -2.81
N GLY A 157 -3.33 -2.51 -3.49
CA GLY A 157 -2.90 -3.13 -4.75
C GLY A 157 -3.00 -4.67 -4.68
N PRO A 158 -2.49 -5.39 -5.69
CA PRO A 158 -1.88 -4.87 -6.91
C PRO A 158 -2.91 -4.19 -7.82
N VAL A 159 -2.46 -3.21 -8.60
CA VAL A 159 -3.22 -2.67 -9.74
C VAL A 159 -2.33 -2.63 -10.99
N GLU A 160 -2.93 -2.31 -12.12
CA GLU A 160 -2.26 -2.44 -13.40
C GLU A 160 -1.18 -1.36 -13.60
N GLY A 161 -0.03 -1.74 -14.18
CA GLY A 161 1.12 -0.85 -14.34
C GLY A 161 0.84 0.46 -15.08
N ARG A 162 -0.18 0.50 -15.95
CA ARG A 162 -0.59 1.73 -16.66
C ARG A 162 -1.33 2.74 -15.79
N ARG A 163 -1.80 2.35 -14.60
CA ARG A 163 -2.61 3.22 -13.74
C ARG A 163 -1.83 4.44 -13.27
N HIS A 164 -2.53 5.57 -13.21
CA HIS A 164 -2.01 6.77 -12.56
C HIS A 164 -2.17 6.66 -11.05
N ASP A 165 -1.16 7.11 -10.30
CA ASP A 165 -1.13 6.96 -8.84
C ASP A 165 -2.31 7.70 -8.17
N ALA A 166 -2.70 8.87 -8.68
CA ALA A 166 -3.90 9.58 -8.24
C ALA A 166 -5.21 8.77 -8.39
N GLY A 167 -5.32 7.99 -9.47
CA GLY A 167 -6.45 7.08 -9.67
C GLY A 167 -6.47 5.96 -8.64
N MET A 168 -5.29 5.37 -8.38
CA MET A 168 -5.13 4.32 -7.37
C MET A 168 -5.47 4.81 -5.97
N LEU A 169 -5.04 6.03 -5.63
CA LEU A 169 -5.35 6.65 -4.34
C LEU A 169 -6.86 6.82 -4.16
N ASN A 170 -7.54 7.36 -5.17
CA ASN A 170 -8.98 7.56 -5.13
C ASN A 170 -9.77 6.24 -5.01
N GLU A 171 -9.39 5.23 -5.79
CA GLU A 171 -10.03 3.90 -5.75
C GLU A 171 -9.82 3.19 -4.41
N SER A 172 -8.70 3.46 -3.74
CA SER A 172 -8.35 2.77 -2.49
C SER A 172 -9.20 3.16 -1.29
N GLY A 173 -9.95 4.27 -1.33
CA GLY A 173 -10.75 4.75 -0.21
C GLY A 173 -9.97 5.44 0.93
N LEU A 174 -8.64 5.45 0.88
CA LEU A 174 -7.77 5.96 1.95
C LEU A 174 -8.19 7.34 2.47
N LEU A 175 -8.38 8.32 1.57
CA LEU A 175 -8.71 9.69 2.00
C LEU A 175 -10.08 9.76 2.70
N THR A 176 -11.02 8.89 2.34
CA THR A 176 -12.32 8.81 3.02
C THR A 176 -12.16 8.23 4.43
N ASP A 177 -11.30 7.23 4.58
CA ASP A 177 -11.01 6.65 5.89
C ASP A 177 -10.28 7.66 6.79
N LEU A 178 -9.27 8.37 6.26
CA LEU A 178 -8.55 9.40 7.00
C LEU A 178 -9.46 10.54 7.44
N GLN A 179 -10.37 10.97 6.56
CA GLN A 179 -11.35 12.01 6.89
C GLN A 179 -12.30 11.60 8.02
N ARG A 180 -12.62 10.31 8.13
CA ARG A 180 -13.57 9.81 9.14
C ARG A 180 -12.90 9.54 10.48
N HIS A 181 -11.67 9.04 10.45
CA HIS A 181 -11.06 8.41 11.61
C HIS A 181 -9.81 9.13 12.10
N CYS A 182 -9.08 9.84 11.23
CA CYS A 182 -7.76 10.37 11.54
C CYS A 182 -7.82 11.80 12.07
N HIS A 183 -8.24 11.94 13.32
CA HIS A 183 -8.29 13.22 14.03
C HIS A 183 -7.45 13.19 15.31
N THR A 184 -6.97 14.36 15.74
CA THR A 184 -6.39 14.53 17.08
C THR A 184 -7.49 14.32 18.15
N PRO A 185 -7.11 14.11 19.42
CA PRO A 185 -8.08 14.08 20.52
C PRO A 185 -8.93 15.35 20.64
N CYS A 186 -8.44 16.48 20.12
CA CYS A 186 -9.15 17.75 20.07
C CYS A 186 -10.06 17.89 18.82
N GLY A 187 -10.11 16.89 17.93
CA GLY A 187 -10.92 16.88 16.72
C GLY A 187 -10.27 17.52 15.49
N GLU A 188 -8.97 17.83 15.53
CA GLU A 188 -8.27 18.42 14.39
C GLU A 188 -7.87 17.35 13.37
N GLN A 189 -8.04 17.64 12.08
CA GLN A 189 -7.69 16.71 11.00
C GLN A 189 -6.18 16.47 10.93
N LEU A 190 -5.80 15.20 10.99
CA LEU A 190 -4.45 14.74 10.69
C LEU A 190 -4.34 14.39 9.19
N CYS A 191 -3.12 14.50 8.64
CA CYS A 191 -2.87 14.28 7.22
C CYS A 191 -1.67 13.37 6.97
N VAL A 192 -1.63 12.76 5.79
CA VAL A 192 -0.43 12.17 5.23
C VAL A 192 0.22 13.13 4.23
N TYR A 193 1.52 12.96 3.99
CA TYR A 193 2.25 13.69 2.96
C TYR A 193 2.56 12.78 1.76
N GLY A 194 2.35 13.25 0.54
CA GLY A 194 2.53 12.41 -0.64
C GLY A 194 3.12 13.14 -1.85
N ASP A 195 3.30 12.37 -2.92
CA ASP A 195 3.83 12.83 -4.21
C ASP A 195 3.09 14.08 -4.75
N PRO A 196 3.80 15.03 -5.39
CA PRO A 196 3.18 16.21 -6.01
C PRO A 196 2.07 15.89 -7.04
N ALA A 197 2.03 14.69 -7.61
CA ALA A 197 0.99 14.27 -8.54
C ALA A 197 -0.39 14.11 -7.88
N TYR A 198 -0.46 14.04 -6.55
CA TYR A 198 -1.74 13.99 -5.85
C TYR A 198 -2.40 15.36 -5.73
N LEU A 199 -3.73 15.34 -5.64
CA LEU A 199 -4.52 16.54 -5.41
C LEU A 199 -4.52 16.86 -3.91
N LEU A 200 -4.24 18.11 -3.55
CA LEU A 200 -4.26 18.60 -2.17
C LEU A 200 -5.65 18.43 -1.53
N ARG A 201 -5.66 17.91 -0.30
CA ARG A 201 -6.85 17.70 0.53
C ARG A 201 -6.48 17.89 2.00
N PRO A 202 -7.43 18.16 2.92
CA PRO A 202 -7.14 18.22 4.34
C PRO A 202 -6.43 16.96 4.89
N GLU A 203 -6.72 15.79 4.29
CA GLU A 203 -6.14 14.50 4.68
C GLU A 203 -4.82 14.19 3.94
N LEU A 204 -4.47 14.95 2.89
CA LEU A 204 -3.31 14.72 2.04
C LEU A 204 -2.66 16.04 1.61
N MET A 205 -1.47 16.28 2.14
CA MET A 205 -0.62 17.41 1.77
C MET A 205 0.47 16.97 0.79
N CYS A 206 0.91 17.88 -0.07
CA CYS A 206 1.92 17.63 -1.11
C CYS A 206 2.88 18.82 -1.21
N PRO A 207 4.05 18.66 -1.85
CA PRO A 207 4.89 19.79 -2.20
C PRO A 207 4.16 20.78 -3.10
N PHE A 208 4.46 22.07 -2.94
CA PHE A 208 3.99 23.10 -3.87
C PHE A 208 4.63 22.90 -5.24
N ARG A 209 3.86 22.99 -6.33
CA ARG A 209 4.38 22.83 -7.70
C ARG A 209 4.36 24.13 -8.47
N GLU A 210 5.33 24.26 -9.36
CA GLU A 210 5.26 25.27 -10.40
C GLU A 210 4.04 25.03 -11.31
N GLY A 211 3.34 26.10 -11.65
CA GLY A 211 2.14 26.06 -12.48
C GLY A 211 0.82 26.04 -11.72
N ASP A 212 0.78 25.55 -10.48
CA ASP A 212 -0.48 25.43 -9.70
C ASP A 212 -1.15 26.79 -9.42
N TYR A 213 -0.36 27.87 -9.37
CA TYR A 213 -0.81 29.20 -8.93
C TYR A 213 -0.77 30.27 -10.02
N GLY A 214 -0.45 29.89 -11.27
CA GLY A 214 -0.27 30.84 -12.38
C GLY A 214 0.88 31.85 -12.18
N ARG A 215 1.76 31.58 -11.21
CA ARG A 215 2.90 32.43 -10.83
C ARG A 215 4.05 31.55 -10.31
N PRO A 216 5.29 32.07 -10.28
CA PRO A 216 6.42 31.38 -9.65
C PRO A 216 6.17 31.09 -8.17
N LEU A 217 6.80 30.03 -7.67
CA LEU A 217 6.74 29.68 -6.25
C LEU A 217 7.36 30.81 -5.41
N THR A 218 6.66 31.19 -4.33
CA THR A 218 7.19 32.19 -3.40
C THR A 218 8.36 31.62 -2.60
N PRO A 219 9.26 32.46 -2.06
CA PRO A 219 10.35 32.00 -1.18
C PRO A 219 9.85 31.15 0.00
N ARG A 220 8.65 31.44 0.54
CA ARG A 220 8.04 30.66 1.61
C ARG A 220 7.62 29.26 1.16
N MET A 221 7.11 29.11 -0.06
CA MET A 221 6.73 27.81 -0.63
C MET A 221 7.96 26.95 -0.92
N LEU A 222 9.03 27.58 -1.43
CA LEU A 222 10.32 26.91 -1.64
C LEU A 222 10.94 26.47 -0.30
N ALA A 223 10.90 27.33 0.72
CA ALA A 223 11.35 26.98 2.06
C ALA A 223 10.53 25.82 2.67
N PHE A 224 9.21 25.82 2.48
CA PHE A 224 8.35 24.72 2.89
C PHE A 224 8.73 23.41 2.19
N ASN A 225 8.85 23.41 0.86
CA ASN A 225 9.24 22.22 0.09
C ASN A 225 10.63 21.72 0.51
N SER A 226 11.58 22.62 0.73
CA SER A 226 12.93 22.30 1.19
C SER A 226 12.92 21.65 2.58
N ALA A 227 12.14 22.20 3.52
CA ALA A 227 12.01 21.64 4.87
C ALA A 227 11.25 20.30 4.87
N MET A 228 10.28 20.12 3.97
CA MET A 228 9.57 18.86 3.81
C MET A 228 10.37 17.80 3.05
N SER A 229 11.41 18.13 2.26
CA SER A 229 12.04 17.13 1.39
C SER A 229 12.98 16.16 2.12
N SER A 230 13.48 16.51 3.30
CA SER A 230 14.42 15.67 4.07
C SER A 230 13.74 14.54 4.83
N VAL A 231 12.48 14.73 5.26
CA VAL A 231 11.77 13.81 6.15
C VAL A 231 11.19 12.56 5.41
N PRO A 232 10.56 12.70 4.22
CA PRO A 232 10.05 11.58 3.43
C PRO A 232 11.15 10.62 2.91
N VAL A 233 12.41 11.06 2.82
CA VAL A 233 13.52 10.18 2.38
C VAL A 233 13.67 8.96 3.32
N SER A 234 13.37 9.13 4.61
CA SER A 234 13.37 8.03 5.58
C SER A 234 12.30 6.95 5.30
N VAL A 235 11.30 7.27 4.47
CA VAL A 235 10.25 6.36 4.03
C VAL A 235 10.60 5.64 2.73
N GLU A 236 11.41 6.24 1.85
CA GLU A 236 11.97 5.51 0.70
C GLU A 236 12.78 4.28 1.17
N TRP A 237 13.43 4.37 2.34
CA TRP A 237 14.09 3.22 2.98
C TRP A 237 13.12 2.08 3.24
N LEU A 238 11.90 2.38 3.67
CA LEU A 238 10.89 1.42 4.09
C LEU A 238 10.29 0.68 2.88
N PHE A 239 10.11 1.37 1.75
CA PHE A 239 9.71 0.73 0.49
C PHE A 239 10.85 -0.08 -0.14
N GLY A 240 12.09 0.41 -0.05
CA GLY A 240 13.28 -0.32 -0.49
C GLY A 240 13.57 -1.56 0.36
N ASP A 241 13.28 -1.51 1.66
CA ASP A 241 13.49 -2.59 2.63
C ASP A 241 12.81 -3.88 2.19
N VAL A 242 11.55 -3.81 1.75
CA VAL A 242 10.81 -5.00 1.28
C VAL A 242 11.59 -5.71 0.16
N THR A 243 12.10 -4.98 -0.82
CA THR A 243 12.88 -5.58 -1.92
C THR A 243 14.29 -6.01 -1.54
N ASN A 244 14.89 -5.32 -0.56
CA ASN A 244 16.24 -5.63 -0.10
C ASN A 244 16.26 -6.91 0.74
N TYR A 245 15.23 -7.12 1.57
CA TYR A 245 15.06 -8.32 2.37
C TYR A 245 14.63 -9.51 1.53
N PHE A 246 13.58 -9.34 0.71
CA PHE A 246 13.00 -10.39 -0.12
C PHE A 246 13.51 -10.27 -1.56
N ARG A 247 14.75 -10.72 -1.82
CA ARG A 247 15.39 -10.52 -3.14
C ARG A 247 14.67 -11.21 -4.29
N PHE A 248 13.93 -12.29 -4.03
CA PHE A 248 13.19 -13.01 -5.06
C PHE A 248 12.08 -12.16 -5.70
N ILE A 249 11.46 -11.23 -4.96
CA ILE A 249 10.48 -10.28 -5.51
C ILE A 249 11.13 -9.09 -6.24
N ASP A 250 12.46 -9.00 -6.29
CA ASP A 250 13.19 -8.00 -7.07
C ASP A 250 13.71 -8.53 -8.41
N PHE A 251 13.75 -9.86 -8.56
CA PHE A 251 14.17 -10.49 -9.80
C PHE A 251 13.01 -10.64 -10.79
N LYS A 252 12.72 -9.56 -11.53
CA LYS A 252 11.57 -9.47 -12.45
C LYS A 252 11.42 -10.65 -13.44
N LYS A 253 12.51 -11.32 -13.85
CA LYS A 253 12.43 -12.45 -14.80
C LYS A 253 11.68 -13.67 -14.23
N ASN A 254 11.61 -13.79 -12.90
CA ASN A 254 10.86 -14.83 -12.19
C ASN A 254 9.43 -14.40 -11.82
N LEU A 255 9.11 -13.12 -11.97
CA LEU A 255 7.78 -12.58 -11.66
C LEU A 255 6.92 -12.60 -12.91
N ARG A 256 6.21 -13.71 -13.12
CA ARG A 256 5.41 -13.96 -14.32
C ARG A 256 3.94 -14.03 -13.97
N ILE A 257 3.18 -13.01 -14.39
CA ILE A 257 1.72 -13.05 -14.32
C ILE A 257 1.23 -14.26 -15.11
N GLY A 258 0.31 -15.04 -14.52
CA GLY A 258 -0.19 -16.29 -15.11
C GLY A 258 0.60 -17.54 -14.69
N MET A 259 1.79 -17.39 -14.10
CA MET A 259 2.59 -18.52 -13.60
C MET A 259 2.93 -18.41 -12.11
N SER A 260 2.90 -17.20 -11.54
CA SER A 260 3.12 -16.98 -10.11
C SER A 260 2.20 -15.89 -9.57
N ALA A 261 1.89 -15.98 -8.28
CA ALA A 261 1.03 -15.03 -7.57
C ALA A 261 1.79 -13.74 -7.19
N VAL A 262 2.41 -13.07 -8.18
CA VAL A 262 3.31 -11.91 -8.01
C VAL A 262 2.71 -10.83 -7.10
N GLY A 263 1.41 -10.55 -7.26
CA GLY A 263 0.69 -9.60 -6.44
C GLY A 263 0.64 -9.98 -4.96
N LYS A 264 0.26 -11.23 -4.67
CA LYS A 264 0.17 -11.78 -3.31
C LYS A 264 1.55 -11.82 -2.65
N GLN A 265 2.58 -12.23 -3.40
CA GLN A 265 3.96 -12.29 -2.92
C GLN A 265 4.42 -10.95 -2.34
N TYR A 266 4.20 -9.83 -3.03
CA TYR A 266 4.60 -8.51 -2.52
C TYR A 266 3.85 -8.13 -1.23
N ILE A 267 2.55 -8.40 -1.15
CA ILE A 267 1.74 -8.11 0.04
C ILE A 267 2.23 -8.92 1.25
N ILE A 268 2.53 -10.20 1.04
CA ILE A 268 3.05 -11.10 2.08
C ILE A 268 4.44 -10.64 2.52
N CYS A 269 5.33 -10.29 1.59
CA CYS A 269 6.64 -9.71 1.92
C CYS A 269 6.51 -8.43 2.74
N ALA A 270 5.57 -7.55 2.41
CA ALA A 270 5.32 -6.33 3.21
C ALA A 270 4.81 -6.65 4.63
N LEU A 271 3.91 -7.64 4.76
CA LEU A 271 3.41 -8.09 6.06
C LEU A 271 4.51 -8.70 6.93
N ILE A 272 5.31 -9.61 6.37
CA ILE A 272 6.46 -10.20 7.07
C ILE A 272 7.47 -9.11 7.40
N ARG A 273 7.69 -8.13 6.51
CA ARG A 273 8.57 -6.99 6.81
C ARG A 273 8.09 -6.22 8.03
N ASN A 274 6.79 -5.94 8.16
CA ASN A 274 6.23 -5.30 9.34
C ASN A 274 6.45 -6.14 10.60
N ALA A 275 6.21 -7.46 10.54
CA ALA A 275 6.48 -8.36 11.68
C ALA A 275 7.96 -8.31 12.11
N LEU A 276 8.89 -8.35 11.15
CA LEU A 276 10.32 -8.20 11.41
C LEU A 276 10.65 -6.82 11.99
N THR A 277 9.96 -5.76 11.58
CA THR A 277 10.10 -4.43 12.20
C THR A 277 9.64 -4.48 13.66
N CYS A 278 8.51 -5.09 13.98
CA CYS A 278 8.07 -5.26 15.37
C CYS A 278 9.08 -6.01 16.25
N LEU A 279 9.77 -7.02 15.69
CA LEU A 279 10.74 -7.82 16.42
C LEU A 279 12.10 -7.13 16.59
N TYR A 280 12.57 -6.40 15.57
CA TYR A 280 13.96 -5.95 15.49
C TYR A 280 14.13 -4.44 15.26
N GLY A 281 13.04 -3.70 15.07
CA GLY A 281 13.06 -2.32 14.61
C GLY A 281 13.55 -2.17 13.16
N ASN A 282 13.70 -0.93 12.72
CA ASN A 282 14.36 -0.59 11.46
C ASN A 282 14.94 0.83 11.47
N ASN A 283 15.60 1.23 10.39
CA ASN A 283 16.22 2.56 10.28
C ASN A 283 15.20 3.69 10.44
N THR A 284 13.97 3.51 9.94
CA THR A 284 12.90 4.50 10.04
C THR A 284 12.46 4.68 11.50
N SER A 285 12.21 3.59 12.22
CA SER A 285 11.82 3.62 13.64
C SER A 285 12.90 4.28 14.51
N GLN A 286 14.17 3.98 14.23
CA GLN A 286 15.33 4.60 14.89
C GLN A 286 15.46 6.09 14.55
N PHE A 287 15.28 6.46 13.28
CA PHE A 287 15.39 7.85 12.81
C PHE A 287 14.37 8.76 13.49
N PHE A 288 13.13 8.30 13.64
CA PHE A 288 12.08 9.06 14.32
C PHE A 288 12.04 8.87 15.84
N GLY A 289 12.79 7.89 16.36
CA GLY A 289 12.78 7.55 17.79
C GLY A 289 11.41 7.06 18.28
N ILE A 290 10.71 6.30 17.44
CA ILE A 290 9.42 5.69 17.79
C ILE A 290 9.54 4.19 17.60
N ASP A 291 9.41 3.46 18.70
CA ASP A 291 9.43 2.01 18.66
C ASP A 291 8.16 1.45 17.99
N PRO A 292 8.30 0.39 17.17
CA PRO A 292 7.14 -0.35 16.70
C PRO A 292 6.45 -1.05 17.87
N PRO A 293 5.15 -1.40 17.74
CA PRO A 293 4.49 -2.26 18.71
C PRO A 293 5.15 -3.64 18.76
N SER A 294 4.87 -4.41 19.82
CA SER A 294 5.23 -5.83 19.83
C SER A 294 4.54 -6.54 18.66
N VAL A 295 5.10 -7.66 18.23
CA VAL A 295 4.52 -8.44 17.13
C VAL A 295 3.10 -8.90 17.47
N GLU A 296 2.84 -9.28 18.71
CA GLU A 296 1.51 -9.71 19.17
C GLU A 296 0.50 -8.57 19.12
N ALA A 297 0.91 -7.34 19.47
CA ALA A 297 0.04 -6.17 19.42
C ALA A 297 -0.24 -5.70 17.99
N TYR A 298 0.68 -5.94 17.05
CA TYR A 298 0.47 -5.64 15.63
C TYR A 298 -0.53 -6.58 14.96
N PHE A 299 -0.60 -7.84 15.41
CA PHE A 299 -1.50 -8.86 14.86
C PHE A 299 -2.78 -9.13 15.70
N ALA A 300 -2.98 -8.39 16.79
CA ALA A 300 -4.17 -8.47 17.63
C ALA A 300 -5.40 -7.81 16.98
#